data_AF-A0A9P4PVY5-F1
#
_entry.id   AF-A0A9P4PVY5-F1
#
_cell.length_a   1.000
_cell.length_b   1.000
_cell.length_c   1.000
_cell.angle_alpha   90.00
_cell.angle_beta   90.00
_cell.angle_gamma   90.00
#
_symmetry.space_group_name_H-M   'P 1'
#
loop_
_entity.id
_entity.type
_entity.pdbx_description
1 polymer ?
#
loop_
_entity_poly.entity_id
_entity_poly.type
_entity_poly.pdbx_seq_one_letter_code
_entity_poly.pdbx_strand_id
1 'polypeptide(L)'
;MADEWSPFKMWSLTAVRDWASANFPDAFAALPGIDDVEFVELDDDMMDISPFRLPTNTPKKLLCIGIWDGFPCDPQDRVFAFPHGPNHSQVGYIREDSHVTPKRYRRLGQAEMKKVDVEEPLCYIADGTERATLTRLGTLVLFYFVAAGHILQFRGDESFTREFEKACLYIEHGWPKTEGLLPGLDQPSSQSQIYSADAGSDHDLPETESVLAKLEELGEFRSDDAMGASS
;
A
#
# COMPACT_ATOMS: atom_id res chain seq x y z
N MET A 1 20.83 22.54 -25.22
CA MET A 1 19.90 21.39 -25.29
C MET A 1 20.60 20.21 -24.64
N ALA A 2 20.31 19.97 -23.36
CA ALA A 2 20.70 18.77 -22.65
C ALA A 2 19.61 18.57 -21.59
N ASP A 3 18.63 17.73 -21.91
CA ASP A 3 17.55 17.37 -21.01
C ASP A 3 18.09 16.26 -20.09
N GLU A 4 18.96 16.67 -19.16
CA GLU A 4 19.72 15.81 -18.27
C GLU A 4 18.91 15.55 -16.98
N TRP A 5 17.64 15.16 -17.11
CA TRP A 5 16.78 14.81 -15.98
C TRP A 5 15.91 13.59 -16.30
N SER A 6 16.46 12.40 -16.09
CA SER A 6 15.64 11.28 -15.58
C SER A 6 16.48 10.25 -14.84
N PRO A 7 16.48 10.25 -13.48
CA PRO A 7 17.01 9.16 -12.67
C PRO A 7 16.15 7.89 -12.72
N PHE A 8 15.29 7.74 -13.72
CA PHE A 8 14.25 6.71 -13.73
C PHE A 8 14.63 5.56 -14.66
N LYS A 9 14.71 4.37 -14.08
CA LYS A 9 15.01 3.14 -14.82
C LYS A 9 13.73 2.50 -15.35
N MET A 10 13.75 2.16 -16.63
CA MET A 10 12.73 1.31 -17.25
C MET A 10 13.02 -0.15 -16.94
N TRP A 11 12.00 -0.89 -16.54
CA TRP A 11 12.07 -2.28 -16.16
C TRP A 11 11.19 -3.12 -17.08
N SER A 12 11.81 -4.01 -17.84
CA SER A 12 11.15 -5.11 -18.56
C SER A 12 11.21 -6.39 -17.73
N LEU A 13 10.46 -7.41 -18.11
CA LEU A 13 10.51 -8.72 -17.46
C LEU A 13 11.94 -9.28 -17.39
N THR A 14 12.68 -9.23 -18.50
CA THR A 14 14.08 -9.68 -18.55
C THR A 14 14.95 -8.88 -17.60
N ALA A 15 14.83 -7.55 -17.59
CA ALA A 15 15.63 -6.70 -16.71
C ALA A 15 15.36 -6.96 -15.21
N VAL A 16 14.11 -7.22 -14.83
CA VAL A 16 13.77 -7.60 -13.45
C VAL A 16 14.33 -8.97 -13.11
N ARG A 17 14.14 -9.97 -13.99
CA ARG A 17 14.63 -11.34 -13.79
C ARG A 17 16.14 -11.42 -13.65
N ASP A 18 16.88 -10.76 -14.56
CA ASP A 18 18.35 -10.76 -14.55
C ASP A 18 18.89 -10.13 -13.26
N TRP A 19 18.29 -9.01 -12.83
CA TRP A 19 18.68 -8.35 -11.60
C TRP A 19 18.32 -9.18 -10.36
N ALA A 20 17.08 -9.67 -10.25
CA ALA A 20 16.63 -10.44 -9.10
C ALA A 20 17.42 -11.75 -8.92
N SER A 21 17.62 -12.49 -10.02
CA SER A 21 18.39 -13.75 -10.02
C SER A 21 19.87 -13.55 -9.65
N ALA A 22 20.42 -12.35 -9.86
CA ALA A 22 21.80 -12.02 -9.49
C ALA A 22 21.95 -11.58 -8.02
N ASN A 23 20.90 -11.06 -7.39
CA ASN A 23 20.98 -10.45 -6.05
C ASN A 23 20.33 -11.29 -4.95
N PHE A 24 19.19 -11.93 -5.22
CA PHE A 24 18.42 -12.73 -4.26
C PHE A 24 17.70 -13.91 -4.96
N PRO A 25 18.43 -14.85 -5.57
CA PRO A 25 17.85 -15.90 -6.41
C PRO A 25 16.83 -16.79 -5.68
N ASP A 26 17.09 -17.14 -4.42
CA ASP A 26 16.22 -18.04 -3.64
C ASP A 26 14.87 -17.37 -3.32
N ALA A 27 14.92 -16.14 -2.79
CA ALA A 27 13.72 -15.34 -2.51
C ALA A 27 12.90 -15.06 -3.79
N PHE A 28 13.57 -14.79 -4.91
CA PHE A 28 12.89 -14.57 -6.19
C PHE A 28 12.23 -15.84 -6.73
N ALA A 29 12.89 -17.00 -6.56
CA ALA A 29 12.35 -18.30 -6.97
C ALA A 29 11.15 -18.73 -6.11
N ALA A 30 11.02 -18.20 -4.90
CA ALA A 30 9.88 -18.45 -4.02
C ALA A 30 8.61 -17.65 -4.40
N LEU A 31 8.70 -16.70 -5.35
CA LEU A 31 7.52 -15.97 -5.80
C LEU A 31 6.49 -16.92 -6.43
N PRO A 32 5.19 -16.71 -6.13
CA PRO A 32 4.10 -17.40 -6.82
C PRO A 32 4.21 -17.23 -8.34
N GLY A 33 3.87 -18.30 -9.06
CA GLY A 33 3.78 -18.27 -10.51
C GLY A 33 2.67 -17.34 -10.99
N ILE A 34 2.68 -17.05 -12.30
CA ILE A 34 1.60 -16.26 -12.93
C ILE A 34 0.25 -16.98 -12.79
N ASP A 35 0.26 -18.31 -12.81
CA ASP A 35 -0.95 -19.13 -12.69
C ASP A 35 -1.51 -19.17 -11.26
N ASP A 36 -0.74 -18.72 -10.27
CA ASP A 36 -1.16 -18.65 -8.86
C ASP A 36 -1.84 -17.32 -8.51
N VAL A 37 -1.86 -16.36 -9.44
CA VAL A 37 -2.50 -15.05 -9.26
C VAL A 37 -3.67 -14.86 -10.20
N GLU A 38 -4.73 -14.19 -9.73
CA GLU A 38 -5.95 -14.02 -10.51
C GLU A 38 -5.97 -12.69 -11.26
N PHE A 39 -6.03 -12.74 -12.59
CA PHE A 39 -6.31 -11.59 -13.43
C PHE A 39 -7.74 -11.61 -13.94
N VAL A 40 -8.45 -10.48 -13.81
CA VAL A 40 -9.79 -10.26 -14.34
C VAL A 40 -9.73 -9.26 -15.49
N GLU A 41 -10.55 -9.47 -16.52
CA GLU A 41 -10.70 -8.52 -17.62
C GLU A 41 -11.69 -7.42 -17.24
N LEU A 42 -11.32 -6.19 -17.53
CA LEU A 42 -12.22 -5.06 -17.42
C LEU A 42 -13.00 -4.94 -18.72
N ASP A 43 -14.30 -5.21 -18.65
CA ASP A 43 -15.20 -5.04 -19.79
C ASP A 43 -15.36 -3.56 -20.14
N ASP A 44 -15.43 -3.23 -21.43
CA ASP A 44 -15.54 -1.86 -21.93
C ASP A 44 -16.82 -1.16 -21.39
N ASP A 45 -17.90 -1.92 -21.19
CA ASP A 45 -19.15 -1.43 -20.58
C ASP A 45 -18.96 -0.99 -19.11
N MET A 46 -17.97 -1.54 -18.41
CA MET A 46 -17.66 -1.19 -17.02
C MET A 46 -16.86 0.11 -16.91
N MET A 47 -16.16 0.50 -17.98
CA MET A 47 -15.45 1.78 -18.09
C MET A 47 -16.41 2.97 -18.26
N ASP A 48 -17.56 2.74 -18.91
CA ASP A 48 -18.51 3.79 -19.28
C ASP A 48 -19.53 4.14 -18.18
N ILE A 49 -19.82 3.19 -17.27
CA ILE A 49 -20.84 3.35 -16.22
C ILE A 49 -20.26 3.92 -14.91
N SER A 50 -18.94 3.87 -14.74
CA SER A 50 -18.30 4.40 -13.53
C SER A 50 -18.11 5.92 -13.62
N PRO A 51 -18.46 6.70 -12.58
CA PRO A 51 -18.05 8.12 -12.50
C PRO A 51 -16.52 8.28 -12.44
N PHE A 52 -15.78 7.18 -12.26
CA PHE A 52 -14.33 7.13 -12.26
C PHE A 52 -13.83 6.51 -13.57
N ARG A 53 -13.52 7.35 -14.56
CA ARG A 53 -12.75 6.89 -15.71
C ARG A 53 -11.39 6.41 -15.22
N LEU A 54 -11.06 5.15 -15.52
CA LEU A 54 -9.70 4.67 -15.34
C LEU A 54 -8.75 5.56 -16.16
N PRO A 55 -7.51 5.78 -15.69
CA PRO A 55 -6.51 6.49 -16.49
C PRO A 55 -6.38 5.84 -17.88
N THR A 56 -6.23 6.65 -18.93
CA THR A 56 -6.27 6.22 -20.34
C THR A 56 -5.26 5.12 -20.70
N ASN A 57 -4.17 4.98 -19.93
CA ASN A 57 -3.11 3.99 -20.15
C ASN A 57 -3.22 2.79 -19.20
N THR A 58 -4.39 2.54 -18.63
CA THR A 58 -4.61 1.39 -17.75
C THR A 58 -4.79 0.14 -18.61
N PRO A 59 -4.06 -0.97 -18.33
CA PRO A 59 -4.32 -2.23 -19.02
C PRO A 59 -5.76 -2.70 -18.81
N LYS A 60 -6.31 -3.43 -19.78
CA LYS A 60 -7.64 -4.07 -19.66
C LYS A 60 -7.69 -5.24 -18.66
N LYS A 61 -6.59 -5.50 -17.96
CA LYS A 61 -6.49 -6.56 -16.96
C LYS A 61 -6.30 -5.94 -15.58
N LEU A 62 -6.92 -6.55 -14.59
CA LEU A 62 -6.90 -6.17 -13.20
C LEU A 62 -6.37 -7.36 -12.40
N LEU A 63 -5.43 -7.13 -11.48
CA LEU A 63 -4.91 -8.18 -10.60
C LEU A 63 -5.75 -8.21 -9.33
N CYS A 64 -6.38 -9.34 -9.01
CA CYS A 64 -7.04 -9.52 -7.72
C CYS A 64 -5.98 -9.59 -6.62
N ILE A 65 -6.13 -8.75 -5.58
CA ILE A 65 -5.19 -8.69 -4.46
C ILE A 65 -5.82 -9.11 -3.14
N GLY A 66 -7.14 -9.26 -3.08
CA GLY A 66 -7.85 -9.73 -1.90
C GLY A 66 -9.26 -9.18 -1.79
N ILE A 67 -9.76 -9.08 -0.56
CA ILE A 67 -11.14 -8.73 -0.24
C ILE A 67 -11.24 -7.45 0.58
N TRP A 68 -12.40 -6.81 0.50
CA TRP A 68 -12.71 -5.62 1.28
C TRP A 68 -13.36 -5.99 2.62
N ASP A 69 -12.73 -5.57 3.72
CA ASP A 69 -13.17 -5.75 5.11
C ASP A 69 -13.74 -4.45 5.74
N GLY A 70 -14.01 -3.44 4.92
CA GLY A 70 -14.57 -2.17 5.39
C GLY A 70 -16.10 -2.18 5.42
N PHE A 71 -16.74 -1.26 6.15
CA PHE A 71 -18.20 -1.08 6.05
C PHE A 71 -18.61 -0.28 4.79
N PRO A 72 -19.67 -0.67 4.05
CA PRO A 72 -20.38 -1.95 4.15
C PRO A 72 -19.46 -3.10 3.69
N CYS A 73 -19.44 -4.16 4.48
CA CYS A 73 -18.58 -5.33 4.28
C CYS A 73 -19.43 -6.41 3.60
N ASP A 74 -19.21 -6.63 2.30
CA ASP A 74 -19.63 -7.84 1.63
C ASP A 74 -18.39 -8.74 1.46
N PRO A 75 -18.39 -9.98 1.96
CA PRO A 75 -17.29 -10.92 1.70
C PRO A 75 -17.09 -11.23 0.20
N GLN A 76 -17.99 -10.80 -0.69
CA GLN A 76 -17.83 -10.89 -2.14
C GLN A 76 -17.17 -9.66 -2.78
N ASP A 77 -16.97 -8.58 -2.03
CA ASP A 77 -16.34 -7.35 -2.54
C ASP A 77 -14.83 -7.58 -2.76
N ARG A 78 -14.47 -7.86 -4.01
CA ARG A 78 -13.07 -8.06 -4.41
C ARG A 78 -12.34 -6.74 -4.62
N VAL A 79 -11.06 -6.74 -4.28
CA VAL A 79 -10.17 -5.60 -4.47
C VAL A 79 -9.13 -5.96 -5.52
N PHE A 80 -8.99 -5.06 -6.50
CA PHE A 80 -8.08 -5.24 -7.62
C PHE A 80 -7.06 -4.11 -7.70
N ALA A 81 -5.88 -4.44 -8.23
CA ALA A 81 -4.81 -3.52 -8.52
C ALA A 81 -4.55 -3.41 -10.03
N PHE A 82 -4.09 -2.24 -10.47
CA PHE A 82 -3.74 -1.98 -11.87
C PHE A 82 -2.62 -0.94 -12.01
N PRO A 83 -1.68 -1.12 -12.96
CA PRO A 83 -0.71 -0.10 -13.31
C PRO A 83 -1.35 1.08 -14.04
N HIS A 84 -0.88 2.29 -13.78
CA HIS A 84 -1.30 3.49 -14.48
C HIS A 84 -0.20 4.58 -14.50
N GLY A 85 -0.53 5.72 -15.10
CA GLY A 85 0.39 6.85 -15.24
C GLY A 85 1.36 6.69 -16.41
N PRO A 86 2.21 7.68 -16.66
CA PRO A 86 3.22 7.62 -17.71
C PRO A 86 4.14 6.42 -17.52
N ASN A 87 4.23 5.55 -18.52
CA ASN A 87 5.04 4.33 -18.48
C ASN A 87 4.74 3.42 -17.27
N HIS A 88 3.47 3.34 -16.84
CA HIS A 88 3.04 2.45 -15.75
C HIS A 88 3.82 2.68 -14.43
N SER A 89 4.16 3.92 -14.10
CA SER A 89 4.96 4.26 -12.92
C SER A 89 4.20 4.21 -11.59
N GLN A 90 2.89 3.98 -11.63
CA GLN A 90 2.01 4.03 -10.46
C GLN A 90 1.08 2.82 -10.46
N VAL A 91 0.61 2.46 -9.27
CA VAL A 91 -0.40 1.41 -9.07
C VAL A 91 -1.63 2.01 -8.42
N GLY A 92 -2.78 1.74 -9.01
CA GLY A 92 -4.09 2.11 -8.51
C GLY A 92 -4.83 0.90 -7.98
N TYR A 93 -5.80 1.15 -7.10
CA TYR A 93 -6.61 0.11 -6.47
C TYR A 93 -8.09 0.45 -6.66
N ILE A 94 -8.90 -0.57 -6.96
CA ILE A 94 -10.35 -0.46 -7.08
C ILE A 94 -11.01 -1.60 -6.31
N ARG A 95 -12.17 -1.32 -5.72
CA ARG A 95 -13.08 -2.31 -5.18
C ARG A 95 -14.20 -2.55 -6.17
N GLU A 96 -14.58 -3.81 -6.36
CA GLU A 96 -15.85 -4.21 -6.95
C GLU A 96 -16.94 -4.13 -5.88
N ASP A 97 -18.05 -3.47 -6.21
CA ASP A 97 -19.26 -3.43 -5.39
C ASP A 97 -20.20 -4.55 -5.86
N SER A 98 -20.20 -5.66 -5.12
CA SER A 98 -20.98 -6.86 -5.43
C SER A 98 -22.50 -6.65 -5.31
N HIS A 99 -22.92 -5.62 -4.57
CA HIS A 99 -24.34 -5.35 -4.31
C HIS A 99 -25.05 -4.60 -5.44
N VAL A 100 -24.32 -4.10 -6.44
CA VAL A 100 -24.88 -3.33 -7.55
C VAL A 100 -24.87 -4.15 -8.82
N THR A 101 -26.01 -4.20 -9.52
CA THR A 101 -26.12 -4.79 -10.86
C THR A 101 -26.51 -3.70 -11.87
N PRO A 102 -25.72 -3.44 -12.93
CA PRO A 102 -24.44 -4.09 -13.24
C PRO A 102 -23.35 -3.76 -12.20
N LYS A 103 -22.37 -4.66 -12.06
CA LYS A 103 -21.23 -4.50 -11.16
C LYS A 103 -20.62 -3.12 -11.30
N ARG A 104 -20.29 -2.49 -10.18
CA ARG A 104 -19.63 -1.17 -10.16
C ARG A 104 -18.26 -1.26 -9.54
N TYR A 105 -17.34 -0.46 -10.05
CA TYR A 105 -16.01 -0.31 -9.46
C TYR A 105 -15.85 1.06 -8.82
N ARG A 106 -15.20 1.07 -7.66
CA ARG A 106 -14.87 2.27 -6.90
C ARG A 106 -13.38 2.33 -6.65
N ARG A 107 -12.75 3.46 -6.99
CA ARG A 107 -11.33 3.67 -6.67
C ARG A 107 -11.13 3.74 -5.17
N LEU A 108 -10.12 3.05 -4.66
CA LEU A 108 -9.73 3.09 -3.26
C LEU A 108 -8.59 4.10 -3.07
N GLY A 109 -8.73 4.95 -2.07
CA GLY A 109 -7.63 5.79 -1.58
C GLY A 109 -6.67 5.00 -0.69
N GLN A 110 -5.48 5.56 -0.44
CA GLN A 110 -4.48 4.96 0.46
C GLN A 110 -5.03 4.68 1.87
N ALA A 111 -5.86 5.58 2.41
CA ALA A 111 -6.47 5.38 3.73
C ALA A 111 -7.50 4.24 3.75
N GLU A 112 -8.12 3.93 2.60
CA GLU A 112 -9.10 2.86 2.47
C GLU A 112 -8.46 1.51 2.26
N MET A 113 -7.24 1.47 1.70
CA MET A 113 -6.44 0.25 1.63
C MET A 113 -6.17 -0.37 3.02
N LYS A 114 -6.40 0.39 4.10
CA LYS A 114 -6.39 -0.14 5.47
C LYS A 114 -7.46 -1.18 5.77
N LYS A 115 -8.49 -1.23 4.94
CA LYS A 115 -9.65 -2.11 5.06
C LYS A 115 -9.60 -3.23 4.03
N VAL A 116 -8.45 -3.46 3.41
CA VAL A 116 -8.27 -4.52 2.43
C VAL A 116 -7.54 -5.65 3.12
N ASP A 117 -8.15 -6.83 3.15
CA ASP A 117 -7.46 -8.03 3.55
C ASP A 117 -6.82 -8.64 2.31
N VAL A 118 -5.50 -8.55 2.23
CA VAL A 118 -4.73 -9.07 1.09
C VAL A 118 -4.74 -10.59 1.20
N GLU A 119 -5.21 -11.26 0.16
CA GLU A 119 -5.36 -12.72 0.15
C GLU A 119 -4.12 -13.41 -0.41
N GLU A 120 -4.07 -14.73 -0.26
CA GLU A 120 -3.04 -15.54 -0.89
C GLU A 120 -3.03 -15.35 -2.41
N PRO A 121 -1.83 -15.40 -3.04
CA PRO A 121 -0.55 -15.69 -2.41
C PRO A 121 0.22 -14.44 -1.94
N LEU A 122 -0.41 -13.26 -1.98
CA LEU A 122 0.23 -11.96 -1.71
C LEU A 122 0.11 -11.52 -0.24
N CYS A 123 -0.68 -12.22 0.57
CA CYS A 123 -0.98 -11.88 1.97
C CYS A 123 0.27 -11.67 2.85
N TYR A 124 1.37 -12.36 2.54
CA TYR A 124 2.63 -12.30 3.28
C TYR A 124 3.32 -10.94 3.25
N ILE A 125 2.97 -10.03 2.33
CA ILE A 125 3.60 -8.70 2.30
C ILE A 125 2.86 -7.67 3.17
N ALA A 126 1.68 -8.02 3.69
CA ALA A 126 0.73 -7.10 4.31
C ALA A 126 0.69 -7.25 5.83
N ASP A 127 1.72 -6.78 6.52
CA ASP A 127 1.63 -6.47 7.96
C ASP A 127 1.47 -4.96 8.15
N GLY A 128 0.35 -4.54 8.74
CA GLY A 128 0.03 -3.13 8.93
C GLY A 128 -0.15 -2.38 7.60
N THR A 129 -1.33 -1.84 7.38
CA THR A 129 -1.66 -1.05 6.17
C THR A 129 -1.05 0.35 6.24
N GLU A 130 0.28 0.38 6.20
CA GLU A 130 1.13 1.57 6.17
C GLU A 130 1.62 1.82 4.74
N ARG A 131 2.19 3.01 4.52
CA ARG A 131 2.67 3.41 3.19
C ARG A 131 3.68 2.42 2.59
N ALA A 132 4.58 1.87 3.42
CA ALA A 132 5.60 0.92 2.97
C ALA A 132 4.98 -0.36 2.38
N THR A 133 3.95 -0.90 3.03
CA THR A 133 3.19 -2.07 2.57
C THR A 133 2.58 -1.85 1.19
N LEU A 134 1.99 -0.68 0.93
CA LEU A 134 1.42 -0.38 -0.39
C LEU A 134 2.48 -0.17 -1.47
N THR A 135 3.64 0.39 -1.12
CA THR A 135 4.76 0.48 -2.07
C THR A 135 5.25 -0.92 -2.44
N ARG A 136 5.41 -1.81 -1.46
CA ARG A 136 5.82 -3.21 -1.64
C ARG A 136 4.81 -4.03 -2.46
N LEU A 137 3.52 -3.92 -2.14
CA LEU A 137 2.46 -4.52 -2.95
C LEU A 137 2.50 -3.96 -4.39
N GLY A 138 2.71 -2.65 -4.53
CA GLY A 138 2.84 -2.01 -5.83
C GLY A 138 3.99 -2.58 -6.69
N THR A 139 5.14 -2.91 -6.10
CA THR A 139 6.25 -3.52 -6.86
C THR A 139 5.91 -4.92 -7.36
N LEU A 140 5.21 -5.73 -6.56
CA LEU A 140 4.72 -7.05 -7.00
C LEU A 140 3.67 -6.92 -8.10
N VAL A 141 2.73 -5.97 -7.98
CA VAL A 141 1.73 -5.71 -9.03
C VAL A 141 2.44 -5.40 -10.35
N LEU A 142 3.41 -4.49 -10.36
CA LEU A 142 4.17 -4.15 -11.57
C LEU A 142 4.91 -5.35 -12.15
N PHE A 143 5.52 -6.17 -11.30
CA PHE A 143 6.18 -7.41 -11.71
C PHE A 143 5.20 -8.40 -12.36
N TYR A 144 4.06 -8.70 -11.73
CA TYR A 144 3.10 -9.65 -12.27
C TYR A 144 2.48 -9.16 -13.58
N PHE A 145 2.22 -7.87 -13.73
CA PHE A 145 1.73 -7.31 -14.99
C PHE A 145 2.74 -7.44 -16.14
N VAL A 146 4.04 -7.23 -15.87
CA VAL A 146 5.07 -7.43 -16.91
C VAL A 146 5.34 -8.93 -17.15
N ALA A 147 5.23 -9.77 -16.12
CA ALA A 147 5.40 -11.22 -16.21
C ALA A 147 4.28 -11.88 -17.03
N ALA A 148 3.03 -11.47 -16.81
CA ALA A 148 1.86 -11.92 -17.57
C ALA A 148 1.77 -11.31 -18.99
N GLY A 149 2.67 -10.39 -19.35
CA GLY A 149 2.68 -9.74 -20.66
C GLY A 149 1.56 -8.73 -20.88
N HIS A 150 0.89 -8.28 -19.82
CA HIS A 150 -0.16 -7.25 -19.88
C HIS A 150 0.42 -5.83 -20.06
N ILE A 151 1.68 -5.64 -19.65
CA ILE A 151 2.49 -4.47 -20.00
C ILE A 151 3.87 -4.95 -20.47
N LEU A 152 4.52 -4.20 -21.38
CA LEU A 152 5.85 -4.56 -21.87
C LEU A 152 6.97 -4.15 -20.90
N GLN A 153 6.77 -3.02 -20.24
CA GLN A 153 7.72 -2.41 -19.32
C GLN A 153 7.01 -1.39 -18.43
N PHE A 154 7.65 -1.08 -17.30
CA PHE A 154 7.23 -0.01 -16.40
C PHE A 154 8.42 0.86 -15.98
N ARG A 155 8.12 2.06 -15.51
CA ARG A 155 9.10 2.98 -14.93
C ARG A 155 9.14 2.77 -13.41
N GLY A 156 10.25 2.23 -12.91
CA GLY A 156 10.46 2.07 -11.47
C GLY A 156 10.83 3.41 -10.82
N ASP A 157 10.38 3.62 -9.59
CA ASP A 157 10.89 4.69 -8.74
C ASP A 157 12.21 4.28 -8.07
N GLU A 158 12.80 5.19 -7.29
CA GLU A 158 14.06 4.97 -6.57
C GLU A 158 13.96 3.84 -5.53
N SER A 159 12.75 3.50 -5.09
CA SER A 159 12.50 2.47 -4.09
C SER A 159 12.20 1.09 -4.67
N PHE A 160 11.94 1.00 -5.99
CA PHE A 160 11.45 -0.23 -6.63
C PHE A 160 12.30 -1.45 -6.29
N THR A 161 13.61 -1.40 -6.47
CA THR A 161 14.50 -2.55 -6.22
C THR A 161 14.44 -2.99 -4.76
N ARG A 162 14.61 -2.04 -3.83
CA ARG A 162 14.59 -2.32 -2.39
C ARG A 162 13.26 -2.92 -1.95
N GLU A 163 12.13 -2.35 -2.39
CA GLU A 163 10.82 -2.84 -1.96
C GLU A 163 10.43 -4.14 -2.66
N PHE A 164 10.86 -4.38 -3.90
CA PHE A 164 10.66 -5.66 -4.58
C PHE A 164 11.46 -6.79 -3.94
N GLU A 165 12.72 -6.57 -3.60
CA GLU A 165 13.55 -7.53 -2.84
C GLU A 165 12.89 -7.86 -1.49
N LYS A 166 12.47 -6.84 -0.74
CA LYS A 166 11.72 -7.04 0.52
C LYS A 166 10.44 -7.86 0.28
N ALA A 167 9.70 -7.60 -0.80
CA ALA A 167 8.50 -8.37 -1.13
C ALA A 167 8.81 -9.86 -1.33
N CYS A 168 9.85 -10.17 -2.08
CA CYS A 168 10.28 -11.55 -2.35
C CYS A 168 10.67 -12.27 -1.04
N LEU A 169 11.44 -11.60 -0.19
CA LEU A 169 11.88 -12.16 1.11
C LEU A 169 10.70 -12.45 2.04
N TYR A 170 9.69 -11.57 2.09
CA TYR A 170 8.50 -11.78 2.92
C TYR A 170 7.68 -13.00 2.46
N ILE A 171 7.57 -13.17 1.14
CA ILE A 171 6.89 -14.31 0.53
C ILE A 171 7.67 -15.61 0.80
N GLU A 172 8.98 -15.61 0.57
CA GLU A 172 9.85 -16.78 0.80
C GLU A 172 9.72 -17.32 2.22
N HIS A 173 9.75 -16.42 3.20
CA HIS A 173 9.69 -16.81 4.60
C HIS A 173 8.27 -17.02 5.13
N GLY A 174 7.24 -16.75 4.31
CA GLY A 174 5.85 -16.84 4.71
C GLY A 174 5.59 -16.04 5.98
N TRP A 175 5.95 -14.75 5.99
CA TRP A 175 5.77 -13.86 7.15
C TRP A 175 4.47 -13.04 7.06
N PRO A 176 3.31 -13.50 7.58
CA PRO A 176 2.15 -12.64 7.73
C PRO A 176 1.95 -12.18 9.19
N LYS A 177 1.45 -10.94 9.35
CA LYS A 177 0.79 -10.31 10.53
C LYS A 177 1.13 -10.94 11.90
N THR A 178 2.12 -10.40 12.63
CA THR A 178 2.28 -10.32 14.11
C THR A 178 3.66 -10.58 14.72
N GLU A 179 4.73 -10.90 13.98
CA GLU A 179 6.06 -11.03 14.61
C GLU A 179 7.16 -10.31 13.86
N GLY A 180 7.41 -9.07 14.31
CA GLY A 180 8.75 -8.57 14.62
C GLY A 180 9.75 -8.47 13.46
N LEU A 181 9.93 -7.24 12.99
CA LEU A 181 11.19 -6.65 12.52
C LEU A 181 12.27 -7.65 12.07
N LEU A 182 12.41 -7.77 10.75
CA LEU A 182 13.63 -8.23 10.09
C LEU A 182 14.89 -7.77 10.87
N PRO A 183 15.69 -8.68 11.44
CA PRO A 183 16.96 -8.30 12.03
C PRO A 183 17.89 -7.81 10.90
N GLY A 184 18.16 -6.50 10.86
CA GLY A 184 19.25 -5.94 10.06
C GLY A 184 18.90 -5.22 8.75
N LEU A 185 17.62 -5.01 8.41
CA LEU A 185 17.23 -4.25 7.20
C LEU A 185 16.92 -2.76 7.45
N ASP A 186 16.81 -2.34 8.71
CA ASP A 186 16.70 -0.94 9.13
C ASP A 186 17.90 -0.54 10.00
N GLN A 187 19.08 -0.42 9.39
CA GLN A 187 20.12 0.45 9.96
C GLN A 187 20.21 1.72 9.12
N PRO A 188 19.84 2.90 9.67
CA PRO A 188 20.25 4.16 9.07
C PRO A 188 21.79 4.19 9.12
N SER A 189 22.41 4.22 7.94
CA SER A 189 23.84 4.39 7.78
C SER A 189 24.31 5.59 8.61
N SER A 190 25.12 5.30 9.62
CA SER A 190 25.75 6.28 10.50
C SER A 190 26.71 7.15 9.71
N GLN A 191 26.22 8.23 9.11
CA GLN A 191 27.03 9.33 8.63
C GLN A 191 26.27 10.64 8.87
N SER A 192 26.43 11.20 10.06
CA SER A 192 26.69 12.63 10.28
C SER A 192 26.56 12.94 11.76
N GLN A 193 27.70 13.23 12.41
CA GLN A 193 27.92 14.45 13.18
C GLN A 193 29.30 14.38 13.83
N ILE A 194 30.30 14.78 13.04
CA ILE A 194 31.43 15.51 13.61
C ILE A 194 30.92 16.95 13.73
N TYR A 195 30.70 17.40 14.96
CA TYR A 195 30.98 18.78 15.36
C TYR A 195 31.27 18.80 16.86
N SER A 196 32.53 19.06 17.18
CA SER A 196 32.98 19.43 18.52
C SER A 196 32.39 20.78 18.91
N ALA A 197 31.91 20.89 20.15
CA ALA A 197 31.96 22.15 20.90
C ALA A 197 31.95 21.84 22.40
N ASP A 198 33.11 22.12 22.98
CA ASP A 198 33.40 22.26 24.40
C ASP A 198 32.75 23.56 24.92
N ALA A 199 31.98 23.50 26.01
CA ALA A 199 31.73 24.62 26.94
C ALA A 199 30.72 24.18 28.02
N GLY A 200 31.19 24.09 29.27
CA GLY A 200 30.32 23.94 30.43
C GLY A 200 29.52 25.20 30.74
N SER A 201 28.44 25.02 31.48
CA SER A 201 27.92 25.94 32.50
C SER A 201 26.63 25.36 33.05
N ASP A 202 26.57 25.31 34.38
CA ASP A 202 25.36 25.20 35.18
C ASP A 202 24.21 26.02 34.60
N HIS A 203 23.00 25.43 34.55
CA HIS A 203 21.77 26.16 34.85
C HIS A 203 20.59 25.22 35.16
N ASP A 204 19.88 25.64 36.19
CA ASP A 204 18.73 25.04 36.85
C ASP A 204 17.61 24.51 35.95
N LEU A 205 17.07 23.35 36.34
CA LEU A 205 15.77 22.85 35.93
C LEU A 205 14.67 23.54 36.74
N PRO A 206 13.56 23.98 36.11
CA PRO A 206 12.28 24.02 36.78
C PRO A 206 11.41 22.82 36.34
N GLU A 207 10.88 22.14 37.35
CA GLU A 207 9.78 21.18 37.27
C GLU A 207 8.58 21.82 36.55
N THR A 208 7.94 21.07 35.65
CA THR A 208 6.55 21.37 35.26
C THR A 208 5.71 20.10 35.27
N GLU A 209 4.61 20.24 35.99
CA GLU A 209 3.72 19.22 36.49
C GLU A 209 2.78 18.66 35.42
N SER A 210 2.54 17.35 35.54
CA SER A 210 1.26 16.64 35.42
C SER A 210 0.12 17.32 34.62
N VAL A 211 -0.12 16.80 33.42
CA VAL A 211 -1.28 17.13 32.54
C VAL A 211 -2.57 16.42 32.99
N LEU A 212 -2.64 15.94 34.23
CA LEU A 212 -3.76 15.14 34.75
C LEU A 212 -4.73 15.91 35.67
N ALA A 213 -4.77 17.25 35.58
CA ALA A 213 -5.62 18.10 36.43
C ALA A 213 -6.50 19.11 35.64
N LYS A 214 -6.97 18.76 34.44
CA LYS A 214 -7.82 19.67 33.63
C LYS A 214 -9.07 19.04 33.01
N LEU A 215 -9.64 18.02 33.65
CA LEU A 215 -10.90 17.38 33.23
C LEU A 215 -11.91 17.15 34.37
N GLU A 216 -11.94 18.04 35.37
CA GLU A 216 -12.95 18.02 36.44
C GLU A 216 -13.53 19.41 36.72
N GLU A 217 -13.90 20.17 35.68
CA GLU A 217 -14.66 21.41 35.89
C GLU A 217 -15.72 21.65 34.81
N LEU A 218 -16.56 20.64 34.56
CA LEU A 218 -17.95 20.86 34.13
C LEU A 218 -18.83 19.81 34.80
N GLY A 219 -18.90 19.87 36.13
CA GLY A 219 -20.02 19.32 36.87
C GLY A 219 -21.32 19.99 36.39
N GLU A 220 -22.37 19.20 36.14
CA GLU A 220 -23.46 18.99 37.09
C GLU A 220 -24.42 20.20 37.11
N PHE A 221 -25.75 20.16 37.03
CA PHE A 221 -26.84 19.21 37.23
C PHE A 221 -28.08 20.13 37.00
N ARG A 222 -29.22 19.73 36.42
CA ARG A 222 -30.34 19.12 37.15
C ARG A 222 -31.55 18.93 36.23
N SER A 223 -32.28 17.92 36.65
CA SER A 223 -33.49 17.27 36.16
C SER A 223 -34.80 18.05 36.28
N ASP A 224 -35.76 17.57 35.48
CA ASP A 224 -37.20 17.38 35.74
C ASP A 224 -38.15 18.58 35.96
N ASP A 225 -39.14 18.68 35.07
CA ASP A 225 -40.59 18.63 35.35
C ASP A 225 -41.36 18.73 34.00
N ALA A 226 -42.04 17.68 33.52
CA ALA A 226 -43.40 17.24 33.86
C ALA A 226 -44.53 17.98 33.09
N MET A 227 -45.23 17.19 32.25
CA MET A 227 -46.67 17.15 31.94
C MET A 227 -47.47 18.39 31.46
N GLY A 228 -48.34 18.12 30.46
CA GLY A 228 -49.63 18.81 30.25
C GLY A 228 -49.87 19.21 28.80
N ALA A 229 -50.48 18.36 27.95
CA ALA A 229 -51.93 18.23 27.74
C ALA A 229 -52.60 19.39 26.95
N SER A 230 -53.05 19.03 25.74
CA SER A 230 -54.32 19.42 25.07
C SER A 230 -54.69 20.90 24.94
N SER A 231 -54.71 21.42 23.70
CA SER A 231 -55.92 21.60 22.85
C SER A 231 -55.53 22.19 21.49
#